data_AF-A0AAD7V4R2-F1
#
_entry.id   AF-A0AAD7V4R2-F1
#
_cell.length_a   1.000
_cell.length_b   1.000
_cell.length_c   1.000
_cell.angle_alpha   90.00
_cell.angle_beta   90.00
_cell.angle_gamma   90.00
#
_symmetry.space_group_name_H-M   'P 1'
#
loop_
_entity.id
_entity.type
_entity.pdbx_description
1 polymer ?
#
loop_
_entity_poly.entity_id
_entity_poly.type
_entity_poly.pdbx_seq_one_letter_code
_entity_poly.pdbx_strand_id
1 'polypeptide(L)'
;MPIPFLVFIVRRHGNSGNSGNGGNSGNGGNSGNSGNRHASPSLPMTLHTPNDNTSDNVPDDVLQFKLPSQHLPGSDRFSKLLAREQVIIDMITQALVDTPPGTFHAEATSFIKTECDVLYVSKLDQTPIIVEFQGKVDQSFMTRAIGYCLDVTRITKQLPILLVFCLKSASRVISKTFDPSSASKPWLLYSEAATHYATKFYMVTPQSIEPWVQSSSSGINNNLDPLLALAHFVISAQPSIIGMTRWDDPSIIRLYKLAMHISPSDHKSENNRITALREMADTAEKQFEKTALNIMTDPHKSLQYAEAGVSWAKSLKRKYDRIASATAADDDDGERKGSITPMSEPSSVVEPDKVYGSSAAATTTMADPNTLIEAIMNHVHKYMASKSGRMDWRDCYKEAISKIPNVDRHYTNASSFKATYYKNKKQQKE
;
A
#
# COMPACT_ATOMS: atom_id res chain seq x y z
N MET A 1 27.16 -25.91 50.17
CA MET A 1 25.78 -26.38 49.92
C MET A 1 25.61 -26.56 48.42
N PRO A 2 25.44 -27.78 47.90
CA PRO A 2 25.29 -28.00 46.46
C PRO A 2 23.82 -27.91 46.03
N ILE A 3 23.60 -27.29 44.87
CA ILE A 3 22.30 -27.09 44.22
C ILE A 3 21.89 -28.42 43.53
N PRO A 4 20.64 -28.89 43.65
CA PRO A 4 20.22 -30.12 43.00
C PRO A 4 19.91 -29.88 41.51
N PHE A 5 20.52 -30.69 40.65
CA PHE A 5 20.12 -30.86 39.26
C PHE A 5 18.90 -31.80 39.19
N LEU A 6 17.77 -31.32 38.69
CA LEU A 6 16.67 -32.19 38.27
C LEU A 6 16.96 -32.72 36.86
N VAL A 7 17.12 -34.04 36.76
CA VAL A 7 17.17 -34.78 35.50
C VAL A 7 15.76 -35.25 35.17
N PHE A 8 15.21 -34.80 34.04
CA PHE A 8 13.97 -35.36 33.50
C PHE A 8 14.28 -36.59 32.64
N ILE A 9 13.79 -37.76 33.08
CA ILE A 9 13.79 -39.00 32.30
C ILE A 9 12.50 -39.01 31.47
N VAL A 10 12.61 -38.90 30.15
CA VAL A 10 11.48 -39.11 29.23
C VAL A 10 11.40 -40.61 28.92
N ARG A 11 10.36 -41.25 29.48
CA ARG A 11 10.04 -42.66 29.24
C ARG A 11 9.22 -42.77 27.95
N ARG A 12 9.84 -43.27 26.87
CA ARG A 12 9.14 -43.63 25.62
C ARG A 12 8.35 -44.92 25.85
N HIS A 13 7.02 -44.85 25.81
CA HIS A 13 6.19 -46.03 25.61
C HIS A 13 6.14 -46.34 24.11
N GLY A 14 6.78 -47.44 23.72
CA GLY A 14 6.46 -48.11 22.46
C GLY A 14 5.14 -48.84 22.62
N ASN A 15 4.27 -48.76 21.62
CA ASN A 15 3.27 -49.78 21.40
C ASN A 15 3.26 -50.17 19.92
N SER A 16 3.34 -51.47 19.73
CA SER A 16 3.51 -52.20 18.48
C SER A 16 2.30 -53.11 18.27
N GLY A 17 1.93 -53.31 17.00
CA GLY A 17 0.97 -54.32 16.56
C GLY A 17 -0.45 -53.77 16.41
N ASN A 18 -1.28 -54.24 15.49
CA ASN A 18 -1.15 -55.39 14.61
C ASN A 18 -2.16 -55.24 13.45
N SER A 19 -1.89 -55.99 12.40
CA SER A 19 -2.66 -56.22 11.17
C SER A 19 -4.09 -56.74 11.39
N GLY A 20 -4.96 -56.49 10.40
CA GLY A 20 -6.29 -57.09 10.34
C GLY A 20 -6.99 -56.79 9.01
N ASN A 21 -7.05 -57.81 8.16
CA ASN A 21 -7.56 -57.85 6.80
C ASN A 21 -9.07 -58.18 6.76
N GLY A 22 -9.72 -57.91 5.61
CA GLY A 22 -11.08 -58.37 5.26
C GLY A 22 -12.08 -57.22 5.17
N GLY A 23 -12.84 -56.98 4.10
CA GLY A 23 -13.23 -57.85 3.01
C GLY A 23 -14.77 -57.87 2.92
N ASN A 24 -15.28 -57.55 1.73
CA ASN A 24 -16.58 -57.95 1.17
C ASN A 24 -17.84 -57.08 1.43
N SER A 25 -18.28 -56.44 0.33
CA SER A 25 -19.56 -56.63 -0.37
C SER A 25 -20.88 -56.62 0.41
N GLY A 26 -21.81 -55.76 -0.03
CA GLY A 26 -23.21 -55.82 0.37
C GLY A 26 -24.07 -54.80 -0.36
N ASN A 27 -24.50 -55.17 -1.57
CA ASN A 27 -25.52 -54.51 -2.37
C ASN A 27 -26.91 -54.67 -1.71
N GLY A 28 -27.81 -53.70 -1.87
CA GLY A 28 -29.21 -53.84 -1.44
C GLY A 28 -29.93 -52.50 -1.33
N GLY A 29 -30.63 -52.11 -2.40
CA GLY A 29 -31.60 -51.01 -2.36
C GLY A 29 -32.88 -51.41 -1.64
N ASN A 30 -33.69 -50.43 -1.24
CA ASN A 30 -35.06 -50.27 -1.76
C ASN A 30 -35.71 -48.95 -1.29
N SER A 31 -36.47 -48.37 -2.22
CA SER A 31 -37.73 -47.63 -2.08
C SER A 31 -38.12 -46.90 -0.78
N GLY A 32 -38.48 -45.62 -0.95
CA GLY A 32 -39.90 -45.25 -0.80
C GLY A 32 -40.26 -44.26 0.30
N ASN A 33 -40.63 -43.05 -0.16
CA ASN A 33 -41.91 -42.38 0.10
C ASN A 33 -41.93 -41.12 0.99
N SER A 34 -42.71 -40.15 0.48
CA SER A 34 -43.44 -39.05 1.15
C SER A 34 -42.67 -38.19 2.15
N GLY A 35 -42.36 -36.92 1.89
CA GLY A 35 -43.30 -35.88 1.51
C GLY A 35 -43.61 -35.03 2.74
N ASN A 36 -43.00 -33.84 2.85
CA ASN A 36 -43.69 -32.73 3.53
C ASN A 36 -43.17 -31.38 3.05
N ARG A 37 -44.13 -30.56 2.61
CA ARG A 37 -43.95 -29.18 2.17
C ARG A 37 -43.93 -28.29 3.40
N HIS A 38 -42.89 -27.49 3.58
CA HIS A 38 -43.02 -26.21 4.27
C HIS A 38 -42.38 -25.13 3.41
N ALA A 39 -43.25 -24.34 2.80
CA ALA A 39 -42.92 -23.10 2.13
C ALA A 39 -42.58 -22.05 3.19
N SER A 40 -41.51 -21.30 2.94
CA SER A 40 -41.28 -19.98 3.54
C SER A 40 -40.66 -19.07 2.47
N PRO A 41 -40.98 -17.78 2.50
CA PRO A 41 -41.04 -16.95 1.31
C PRO A 41 -39.66 -16.43 0.92
N SER A 42 -39.25 -16.74 -0.31
CA SER A 42 -38.16 -16.06 -1.00
C SER A 42 -38.62 -14.65 -1.40
N LEU A 43 -38.08 -13.62 -0.74
CA LEU A 43 -38.11 -12.25 -1.24
C LEU A 43 -37.15 -12.15 -2.45
N PRO A 44 -37.57 -11.58 -3.60
CA PRO A 44 -36.65 -11.31 -4.69
C PRO A 44 -35.92 -9.99 -4.38
N MET A 45 -34.65 -10.06 -3.97
CA MET A 45 -33.75 -8.92 -4.11
C MET A 45 -33.28 -8.85 -5.57
N THR A 46 -33.95 -8.03 -6.36
CA THR A 46 -33.43 -7.51 -7.61
C THR A 46 -32.23 -6.60 -7.30
N LEU A 47 -31.03 -7.18 -7.32
CA LEU A 47 -29.83 -6.38 -7.61
C LEU A 47 -29.95 -5.91 -9.05
N HIS A 48 -30.15 -4.61 -9.24
CA HIS A 48 -29.74 -3.95 -10.48
C HIS A 48 -28.23 -4.17 -10.63
N THR A 49 -27.85 -5.18 -11.39
CA THR A 49 -26.54 -5.22 -12.05
C THR A 49 -26.57 -4.13 -13.13
N PRO A 50 -25.69 -3.13 -13.09
CA PRO A 50 -25.34 -2.45 -14.33
C PRO A 50 -24.72 -3.52 -15.23
N ASN A 51 -25.38 -3.77 -16.36
CA ASN A 51 -24.78 -4.43 -17.50
C ASN A 51 -23.56 -3.60 -17.90
N ASP A 52 -22.38 -4.03 -17.50
CA ASP A 52 -21.13 -3.57 -18.09
C ASP A 52 -20.38 -4.79 -18.62
N ASN A 53 -20.77 -5.17 -19.83
CA ASN A 53 -19.95 -6.00 -20.69
C ASN A 53 -18.74 -5.15 -21.14
N THR A 54 -17.76 -4.97 -20.25
CA THR A 54 -16.41 -4.57 -20.63
C THR A 54 -15.46 -5.64 -20.12
N SER A 55 -15.05 -6.48 -21.06
CA SER A 55 -13.87 -7.35 -21.05
C SER A 55 -12.81 -7.00 -20.00
N ASP A 56 -12.45 -7.97 -19.14
CA ASP A 56 -11.10 -8.49 -18.82
C ASP A 56 -9.85 -7.58 -18.84
N ASN A 57 -9.99 -6.26 -18.88
CA ASN A 57 -8.87 -5.33 -19.02
C ASN A 57 -8.64 -4.59 -17.70
N VAL A 58 -7.41 -4.68 -17.22
CA VAL A 58 -6.91 -3.80 -16.15
C VAL A 58 -7.13 -2.35 -16.58
N PRO A 59 -7.77 -1.51 -15.74
CA PRO A 59 -8.01 -0.12 -16.09
C PRO A 59 -6.73 0.65 -16.43
N ASP A 60 -6.80 1.48 -17.47
CA ASP A 60 -5.64 2.21 -18.01
C ASP A 60 -4.95 3.09 -16.97
N ASP A 61 -5.71 3.68 -16.04
CA ASP A 61 -5.18 4.45 -14.92
C ASP A 61 -4.32 3.59 -14.00
N VAL A 62 -4.74 2.37 -13.70
CA VAL A 62 -3.98 1.40 -12.88
C VAL A 62 -2.72 0.92 -13.60
N LEU A 63 -2.79 0.74 -14.93
CA LEU A 63 -1.62 0.34 -15.73
C LEU A 63 -0.55 1.45 -15.77
N GLN A 64 -0.97 2.70 -15.90
CA GLN A 64 -0.07 3.85 -16.02
C GLN A 64 0.44 4.33 -14.65
N PHE A 65 -0.29 4.03 -13.57
CA PHE A 65 0.06 4.47 -12.24
C PHE A 65 1.32 3.77 -11.71
N LYS A 66 2.14 4.56 -11.02
CA LYS A 66 3.31 4.07 -10.30
C LYS A 66 3.32 4.63 -8.88
N LEU A 67 3.31 3.72 -7.92
CA LEU A 67 3.46 4.08 -6.51
C LEU A 67 4.78 4.83 -6.28
N PRO A 68 4.74 5.98 -5.56
CA PRO A 68 5.93 6.66 -5.12
C PRO A 68 6.85 5.73 -4.29
N SER A 69 8.16 5.97 -4.29
CA SER A 69 9.13 5.14 -3.58
C SER A 69 8.87 5.05 -2.07
N GLN A 70 8.28 6.09 -1.50
CA GLN A 70 7.88 6.15 -0.10
C GLN A 70 6.57 5.40 0.22
N HIS A 71 5.87 4.91 -0.80
CA HIS A 71 4.59 4.17 -0.71
C HIS A 71 4.65 2.82 -1.41
N LEU A 72 5.85 2.22 -1.52
CA LEU A 72 5.97 0.88 -2.08
C LEU A 72 5.20 -0.13 -1.23
N PRO A 73 4.52 -1.12 -1.84
CA PRO A 73 4.00 -2.28 -1.13
C PRO A 73 5.14 -2.96 -0.36
N GLY A 74 4.86 -3.44 0.86
CA GLY A 74 5.90 -4.03 1.71
C GLY A 74 6.82 -3.02 2.42
N SER A 75 6.76 -1.72 2.11
CA SER A 75 7.40 -0.74 2.98
C SER A 75 6.67 -0.68 4.32
N ASP A 76 7.40 -0.46 5.42
CA ASP A 76 6.85 -0.48 6.79
C ASP A 76 5.63 0.45 6.92
N ARG A 77 5.82 1.73 6.56
CA ARG A 77 4.78 2.76 6.65
C ARG A 77 3.58 2.45 5.77
N PHE A 78 3.79 2.04 4.52
CA PHE A 78 2.69 1.82 3.58
C PHE A 78 1.91 0.54 3.89
N SER A 79 2.59 -0.53 4.29
CA SER A 79 1.93 -1.80 4.67
C SER A 79 1.04 -1.60 5.90
N LYS A 80 1.52 -0.81 6.87
CA LYS A 80 0.74 -0.34 8.02
C LYS A 80 -0.49 0.48 7.63
N LEU A 81 -0.34 1.39 6.67
CA LEU A 81 -1.45 2.22 6.18
C LEU A 81 -2.50 1.34 5.49
N LEU A 82 -2.05 0.52 4.53
CA LEU A 82 -2.87 -0.41 3.78
C LEU A 82 -3.65 -1.38 4.68
N ALA A 83 -2.99 -1.96 5.69
CA ALA A 83 -3.61 -2.88 6.63
C ALA A 83 -4.68 -2.25 7.54
N ARG A 84 -4.77 -0.92 7.62
CA ARG A 84 -5.84 -0.23 8.36
C ARG A 84 -7.09 0.01 7.50
N GLU A 85 -7.02 -0.22 6.20
CA GLU A 85 -8.18 -0.08 5.31
C GLU A 85 -9.17 -1.22 5.55
N GLN A 86 -10.45 -0.90 5.72
CA GLN A 86 -11.49 -1.88 6.09
C GLN A 86 -11.54 -3.07 5.12
N VAL A 87 -11.33 -2.82 3.82
CA VAL A 87 -11.28 -3.88 2.80
C VAL A 87 -10.16 -4.89 3.04
N ILE A 88 -9.02 -4.46 3.58
CA ILE A 88 -7.88 -5.32 3.92
C ILE A 88 -8.14 -6.05 5.24
N ILE A 89 -8.73 -5.35 6.22
CA ILE A 89 -9.16 -5.96 7.48
C ILE A 89 -10.11 -7.13 7.18
N ASP A 90 -11.17 -6.87 6.41
CA ASP A 90 -12.17 -7.87 6.04
C ASP A 90 -11.56 -9.02 5.25
N MET A 91 -10.63 -8.74 4.33
CA MET A 91 -9.91 -9.76 3.58
C MET A 91 -9.13 -10.71 4.49
N ILE A 92 -8.39 -10.16 5.45
CA ILE A 92 -7.60 -10.95 6.41
C ILE A 92 -8.53 -11.73 7.36
N THR A 93 -9.56 -11.08 7.93
CA THR A 93 -10.42 -11.70 8.93
C THR A 93 -11.33 -12.76 8.33
N GLN A 94 -11.83 -12.56 7.10
CA GLN A 94 -12.51 -13.62 6.36
C GLN A 94 -11.58 -14.81 6.13
N ALA A 95 -10.32 -14.56 5.74
CA ALA A 95 -9.39 -15.64 5.43
C ALA A 95 -8.93 -16.45 6.65
N LEU A 96 -8.84 -15.83 7.83
CA LEU A 96 -8.32 -16.47 9.05
C LEU A 96 -9.40 -17.03 9.98
N VAL A 97 -10.55 -16.36 10.08
CA VAL A 97 -11.61 -16.67 11.04
C VAL A 97 -13.02 -16.71 10.43
N ASP A 98 -13.13 -16.59 9.10
CA ASP A 98 -14.39 -16.74 8.34
C ASP A 98 -15.51 -15.81 8.82
N THR A 99 -15.17 -14.52 9.01
CA THR A 99 -16.09 -13.53 9.56
C THR A 99 -16.61 -12.55 8.53
N PRO A 100 -17.89 -12.12 8.63
CA PRO A 100 -18.46 -11.16 7.68
C PRO A 100 -17.71 -9.82 7.67
N PRO A 101 -17.72 -9.10 6.53
CA PRO A 101 -17.16 -7.75 6.41
C PRO A 101 -17.68 -6.79 7.50
N GLY A 102 -16.80 -5.94 8.02
CA GLY A 102 -17.11 -4.94 9.04
C GLY A 102 -17.16 -5.44 10.49
N THR A 103 -16.90 -6.74 10.71
CA THR A 103 -16.87 -7.36 12.05
C THR A 103 -15.68 -6.89 12.88
N PHE A 104 -14.52 -6.73 12.24
CA PHE A 104 -13.29 -6.26 12.86
C PHE A 104 -12.98 -4.82 12.44
N HIS A 105 -12.26 -4.10 13.29
CA HIS A 105 -11.66 -2.80 12.98
C HIS A 105 -10.23 -2.73 13.51
N ALA A 106 -9.43 -1.83 12.94
CA ALA A 106 -8.07 -1.58 13.41
C ALA A 106 -8.09 -0.70 14.66
N GLU A 107 -7.37 -1.11 15.69
CA GLU A 107 -7.27 -0.41 16.97
C GLU A 107 -5.89 0.25 17.14
N ALA A 108 -5.82 1.29 17.96
CA ALA A 108 -4.54 1.91 18.31
C ALA A 108 -3.64 0.91 19.04
N THR A 109 -2.34 0.89 18.75
CA THR A 109 -1.37 -0.02 19.39
C THR A 109 -0.53 0.67 20.48
N SER A 110 -0.76 1.96 20.71
CA SER A 110 0.03 2.81 21.63
C SER A 110 -0.05 2.44 23.10
N PHE A 111 -1.01 1.59 23.47
CA PHE A 111 -1.11 1.04 24.83
C PHE A 111 -0.14 -0.13 25.07
N ILE A 112 0.49 -0.67 24.02
CA ILE A 112 1.45 -1.77 24.08
C ILE A 112 2.84 -1.18 24.27
N LYS A 113 3.63 -1.71 25.21
CA LYS A 113 4.98 -1.15 25.51
C LYS A 113 5.90 -1.17 24.29
N THR A 114 5.73 -2.19 23.47
CA THR A 114 6.36 -2.32 22.17
C THR A 114 5.23 -2.43 21.16
N GLU A 115 4.92 -1.34 20.46
CA GLU A 115 3.80 -1.31 19.51
C GLU A 115 3.97 -2.40 18.45
N CYS A 116 2.93 -3.23 18.27
CA CYS A 116 2.81 -4.04 17.07
C CYS A 116 2.37 -3.15 15.90
N ASP A 117 2.56 -3.66 14.67
CA ASP A 117 2.29 -2.86 13.48
C ASP A 117 0.80 -2.51 13.35
N VAL A 118 -0.07 -3.53 13.47
CA VAL A 118 -1.53 -3.40 13.44
C VAL A 118 -2.20 -4.43 14.36
N LEU A 119 -3.23 -4.00 15.08
CA LEU A 119 -4.11 -4.84 15.88
C LEU A 119 -5.55 -4.72 15.38
N TYR A 120 -6.18 -5.86 15.08
CA TYR A 120 -7.60 -5.94 14.80
C TYR A 120 -8.38 -6.44 16.01
N VAL A 121 -9.46 -5.75 16.32
CA VAL A 121 -10.38 -6.08 17.42
C VAL A 121 -11.77 -6.32 16.84
N SER A 122 -12.45 -7.35 17.32
CA SER A 122 -13.80 -7.70 16.89
C SER A 122 -14.84 -6.92 17.70
N LYS A 123 -15.90 -6.47 17.03
CA LYS A 123 -17.11 -5.93 17.68
C LYS A 123 -17.93 -7.01 18.39
N LEU A 124 -17.66 -8.28 18.09
CA LEU A 124 -18.37 -9.46 18.60
C LEU A 124 -17.55 -10.23 19.65
N ASP A 125 -16.55 -9.58 20.26
CA ASP A 125 -15.68 -10.17 21.29
C ASP A 125 -14.93 -11.44 20.84
N GLN A 126 -14.66 -11.54 19.53
CA GLN A 126 -13.82 -12.61 18.97
C GLN A 126 -12.34 -12.36 19.20
N THR A 127 -11.55 -13.42 19.03
CA THR A 127 -10.10 -13.40 19.21
C THR A 127 -9.43 -12.26 18.43
N PRO A 128 -8.66 -11.39 19.10
CA PRO A 128 -7.96 -10.29 18.43
C PRO A 128 -6.90 -10.81 17.48
N ILE A 129 -6.57 -10.04 16.43
CA ILE A 129 -5.60 -10.44 15.41
C ILE A 129 -4.48 -9.40 15.35
N ILE A 130 -3.24 -9.82 15.56
CA ILE A 130 -2.05 -9.00 15.36
C ILE A 130 -1.52 -9.27 13.96
N VAL A 131 -1.27 -8.21 13.19
CA VAL A 131 -0.68 -8.28 11.85
C VAL A 131 0.65 -7.56 11.84
N GLU A 132 1.69 -8.24 11.36
CA GLU A 132 3.08 -7.76 11.34
C GLU A 132 3.67 -7.85 9.92
N PHE A 133 4.41 -6.82 9.52
CA PHE A 133 5.12 -6.77 8.25
C PHE A 133 6.63 -6.70 8.50
N GLN A 134 7.33 -7.80 8.30
CA GLN A 134 8.72 -7.92 8.74
C GLN A 134 9.63 -8.29 7.59
N GLY A 135 10.65 -7.45 7.35
CA GLY A 135 11.69 -7.75 6.38
C GLY A 135 12.41 -9.07 6.67
N LYS A 136 12.76 -9.28 7.95
CA LYS A 136 13.44 -10.50 8.40
C LYS A 136 12.76 -11.05 9.66
N VAL A 137 12.43 -12.34 9.62
CA VAL A 137 11.88 -13.07 10.77
C VAL A 137 12.99 -13.90 11.41
N ASP A 138 13.55 -13.41 12.52
CA ASP A 138 14.59 -14.06 13.30
C ASP A 138 14.20 -14.17 14.79
N GLN A 139 15.07 -14.77 15.62
CA GLN A 139 14.79 -15.02 17.03
C GLN A 139 14.50 -13.73 17.81
N SER A 140 15.13 -12.61 17.41
CA SER A 140 14.89 -11.30 18.02
C SER A 140 13.47 -10.83 17.72
N PHE A 141 13.03 -10.95 16.46
CA PHE A 141 11.63 -10.68 16.12
C PHE A 141 10.66 -11.59 16.87
N MET A 142 10.91 -12.91 16.94
CA MET A 142 10.02 -13.85 17.65
C MET A 142 9.84 -13.47 19.11
N THR A 143 10.92 -13.03 19.77
CA THR A 143 10.88 -12.57 21.17
C THR A 143 9.99 -11.33 21.32
N ARG A 144 10.08 -10.37 20.38
CA ARG A 144 9.17 -9.20 20.34
C ARG A 144 7.73 -9.62 20.08
N ALA A 145 7.50 -10.51 19.12
CA ALA A 145 6.16 -10.98 18.75
C ALA A 145 5.44 -11.67 19.92
N ILE A 146 6.14 -12.49 20.70
CA ILE A 146 5.61 -13.07 21.94
C ILE A 146 5.21 -11.95 22.92
N GLY A 147 6.06 -10.92 23.07
CA GLY A 147 5.76 -9.75 23.89
C GLY A 147 4.47 -9.04 23.46
N TYR A 148 4.29 -8.81 22.16
CA TYR A 148 3.07 -8.22 21.60
C TYR A 148 1.82 -9.02 22.01
N CYS A 149 1.87 -10.34 21.84
CA CYS A 149 0.73 -11.17 22.16
C CYS A 149 0.38 -11.14 23.65
N LEU A 150 1.38 -11.21 24.53
CA LEU A 150 1.17 -11.15 25.98
C LEU A 150 0.59 -9.80 26.44
N ASP A 151 1.02 -8.70 25.83
CA ASP A 151 0.49 -7.37 26.13
C ASP A 151 -0.96 -7.22 25.65
N VAL A 152 -1.29 -7.70 24.44
CA VAL A 152 -2.67 -7.74 23.94
C VAL A 152 -3.55 -8.59 24.87
N THR A 153 -3.11 -9.79 25.25
CA THR A 153 -3.86 -10.66 26.17
C THR A 153 -4.08 -10.03 27.53
N ARG A 154 -3.14 -9.22 28.05
CA ARG A 154 -3.34 -8.52 29.32
C ARG A 154 -4.54 -7.57 29.26
N ILE A 155 -4.81 -7.00 28.08
CA ILE A 155 -5.82 -5.97 27.87
C ILE A 155 -7.15 -6.60 27.45
N THR A 156 -7.13 -7.47 26.44
CA THR A 156 -8.33 -8.10 25.89
C THR A 156 -8.79 -9.31 26.69
N LYS A 157 -7.92 -9.85 27.55
CA LYS A 157 -8.12 -11.14 28.25
C LYS A 157 -8.24 -12.35 27.32
N GLN A 158 -7.82 -12.20 26.05
CA GLN A 158 -7.84 -13.24 25.04
C GLN A 158 -6.46 -13.41 24.37
N LEU A 159 -6.06 -14.64 24.06
CA LEU A 159 -4.84 -14.92 23.28
C LEU A 159 -5.08 -14.54 21.81
N PRO A 160 -4.27 -13.66 21.19
CA PRO A 160 -4.51 -13.23 19.82
C PRO A 160 -4.17 -14.31 18.79
N ILE A 161 -4.61 -14.12 17.55
CA ILE A 161 -4.01 -14.72 16.36
C ILE A 161 -2.88 -13.81 15.91
N LEU A 162 -1.70 -14.37 15.62
CA LEU A 162 -0.57 -13.62 15.06
C LEU A 162 -0.42 -13.98 13.57
N LEU A 163 -0.46 -12.99 12.69
CA LEU A 163 -0.16 -13.12 11.26
C LEU A 163 1.07 -12.30 10.91
N VAL A 164 2.09 -12.95 10.34
CA VAL A 164 3.33 -12.28 9.91
C VAL A 164 3.51 -12.40 8.40
N PHE A 165 3.58 -11.26 7.72
CA PHE A 165 4.09 -11.16 6.36
C PHE A 165 5.60 -11.00 6.40
N CYS A 166 6.32 -12.08 6.15
CA CYS A 166 7.77 -12.09 6.05
C CYS A 166 8.17 -11.63 4.64
N LEU A 167 8.68 -10.41 4.51
CA LEU A 167 8.86 -9.75 3.22
C LEU A 167 10.12 -10.17 2.48
N LYS A 168 11.19 -10.55 3.19
CA LYS A 168 12.47 -10.97 2.56
C LYS A 168 12.88 -12.38 2.96
N SER A 169 13.06 -12.63 4.25
CA SER A 169 13.59 -13.93 4.70
C SER A 169 13.24 -14.29 6.14
N ALA A 170 12.99 -15.56 6.38
CA ALA A 170 12.92 -16.14 7.71
C ALA A 170 14.21 -16.93 7.99
N SER A 171 14.67 -16.93 9.25
CA SER A 171 15.82 -17.73 9.63
C SER A 171 15.51 -19.22 9.49
N ARG A 172 16.48 -20.02 9.06
CA ARG A 172 16.30 -21.48 8.84
C ARG A 172 15.79 -22.20 10.09
N VAL A 173 16.21 -21.77 11.28
CA VAL A 173 15.75 -22.38 12.55
C VAL A 173 14.25 -22.14 12.73
N ILE A 174 13.79 -20.90 12.52
CA ILE A 174 12.37 -20.55 12.62
C ILE A 174 11.57 -21.22 11.50
N SER A 175 12.03 -21.18 10.25
CA SER A 175 11.27 -21.78 9.14
C SER A 175 10.97 -23.27 9.35
N LYS A 176 11.81 -24.00 10.10
CA LYS A 176 11.60 -25.41 10.43
C LYS A 176 10.54 -25.66 11.50
N THR A 177 10.08 -24.62 12.20
CA THR A 177 9.02 -24.73 13.23
C THR A 177 7.64 -24.38 12.67
N PHE A 178 7.53 -24.31 11.35
CA PHE A 178 6.33 -23.93 10.63
C PHE A 178 6.01 -24.98 9.57
N ASP A 179 4.75 -25.34 9.49
CA ASP A 179 4.21 -26.30 8.52
C ASP A 179 3.05 -25.65 7.75
N PRO A 180 2.69 -26.15 6.55
CA PRO A 180 1.50 -25.71 5.84
C PRO A 180 0.24 -25.79 6.72
N SER A 181 -0.55 -24.71 6.77
CA SER A 181 -1.71 -24.63 7.66
C SER A 181 -2.86 -25.57 7.30
N SER A 182 -3.08 -25.79 6.01
CA SER A 182 -4.10 -26.70 5.50
C SER A 182 -3.82 -27.10 4.05
N ALA A 183 -4.53 -28.12 3.57
CA ALA A 183 -4.49 -28.51 2.16
C ALA A 183 -5.05 -27.44 1.21
N SER A 184 -5.96 -26.58 1.70
CA SER A 184 -6.55 -25.48 0.91
C SER A 184 -5.72 -24.21 0.93
N LYS A 185 -4.89 -24.00 1.97
CA LYS A 185 -3.98 -22.84 2.10
C LYS A 185 -2.56 -23.30 2.46
N PRO A 186 -1.92 -24.13 1.61
CA PRO A 186 -0.60 -24.68 1.90
C PRO A 186 0.53 -23.63 1.91
N TRP A 187 0.30 -22.46 1.29
CA TRP A 187 1.19 -21.31 1.30
C TRP A 187 1.16 -20.51 2.61
N LEU A 188 0.10 -20.65 3.40
CA LEU A 188 -0.05 -20.03 4.72
C LEU A 188 0.57 -20.98 5.73
N LEU A 189 1.72 -20.62 6.27
CA LEU A 189 2.43 -21.45 7.22
C LEU A 189 1.87 -21.24 8.62
N TYR A 190 1.90 -22.28 9.45
CA TYR A 190 1.36 -22.31 10.80
C TYR A 190 2.39 -22.91 11.77
N SER A 191 2.45 -22.37 12.99
CA SER A 191 3.29 -22.92 14.06
C SER A 191 2.45 -23.48 15.22
N GLU A 192 2.63 -24.76 15.52
CA GLU A 192 2.04 -25.42 16.69
C GLU A 192 2.65 -24.97 18.03
N ALA A 193 3.87 -24.42 18.01
CA ALA A 193 4.58 -23.99 19.21
C ALA A 193 4.02 -22.72 19.86
N ALA A 194 3.00 -22.09 19.26
CA ALA A 194 2.49 -20.79 19.68
C ALA A 194 1.46 -20.85 20.82
N THR A 195 1.01 -22.03 21.22
CA THR A 195 -0.14 -22.29 22.11
C THR A 195 -0.16 -21.54 23.45
N HIS A 196 1.00 -21.08 23.94
CA HIS A 196 1.09 -20.36 25.22
C HIS A 196 1.00 -18.84 25.10
N TYR A 197 1.13 -18.28 23.90
CA TYR A 197 1.12 -16.83 23.69
C TYR A 197 0.22 -16.39 22.54
N ALA A 198 -0.23 -17.28 21.67
CA ALA A 198 -1.20 -16.98 20.62
C ALA A 198 -2.14 -18.17 20.44
N THR A 199 -3.38 -17.90 20.03
CA THR A 199 -4.34 -18.95 19.66
C THR A 199 -3.88 -19.64 18.37
N LYS A 200 -3.38 -18.86 17.41
CA LYS A 200 -2.74 -19.36 16.19
C LYS A 200 -1.61 -18.42 15.79
N PHE A 201 -0.54 -18.96 15.22
CA PHE A 201 0.53 -18.17 14.62
C PHE A 201 0.70 -18.59 13.16
N TYR A 202 0.35 -17.67 12.27
CA TYR A 202 0.55 -17.75 10.85
C TYR A 202 1.73 -16.93 10.35
N MET A 203 2.43 -17.46 9.34
CA MET A 203 3.47 -16.75 8.62
C MET A 203 3.33 -17.00 7.12
N VAL A 204 3.54 -15.96 6.32
CA VAL A 204 3.67 -16.07 4.87
C VAL A 204 5.03 -15.55 4.46
N THR A 205 5.75 -16.29 3.61
CA THR A 205 7.10 -15.95 3.16
C THR A 205 7.16 -15.93 1.63
N PRO A 206 8.20 -15.34 1.00
CA PRO A 206 8.32 -15.37 -0.45
C PRO A 206 8.37 -16.81 -0.98
N GLN A 207 9.08 -17.69 -0.27
CA GLN A 207 9.22 -19.10 -0.64
C GLN A 207 7.92 -19.89 -0.48
N SER A 208 7.06 -19.53 0.49
CA SER A 208 5.81 -20.26 0.71
C SER A 208 4.75 -19.94 -0.34
N ILE A 209 4.77 -18.73 -0.93
CA ILE A 209 3.80 -18.30 -1.93
C ILE A 209 4.24 -18.54 -3.37
N GLU A 210 5.54 -18.60 -3.64
CA GLU A 210 6.09 -18.65 -5.00
C GLU A 210 5.47 -19.76 -5.89
N PRO A 211 5.34 -21.03 -5.43
CA PRO A 211 4.74 -22.09 -6.26
C PRO A 211 3.29 -21.79 -6.64
N TRP A 212 2.57 -21.09 -5.77
CA TRP A 212 1.12 -20.85 -5.88
C TRP A 212 0.82 -19.64 -6.75
N VAL A 213 1.73 -18.66 -6.77
CA VAL A 213 1.65 -17.51 -7.68
C VAL A 213 2.02 -17.92 -9.12
N GLN A 214 3.01 -18.81 -9.27
CA GLN A 214 3.50 -19.25 -10.58
C GLN A 214 2.63 -20.31 -11.24
N SER A 215 1.85 -21.09 -10.46
CA SER A 215 0.95 -22.12 -10.99
C SER A 215 -0.22 -21.49 -11.74
N SER A 216 -0.07 -21.28 -13.06
CA SER A 216 -1.14 -20.77 -13.93
C SER A 216 -1.10 -21.52 -15.26
N SER A 217 -2.08 -22.40 -15.53
CA SER A 217 -2.60 -22.71 -16.89
C SER A 217 -3.36 -24.05 -16.92
N SER A 218 -4.69 -24.04 -16.68
CA SER A 218 -5.68 -24.95 -17.32
C SER A 218 -7.07 -25.02 -16.65
N GLY A 219 -7.47 -24.06 -15.79
CA GLY A 219 -8.81 -24.03 -15.18
C GLY A 219 -9.56 -22.73 -15.42
N ILE A 220 -10.90 -22.83 -15.53
CA ILE A 220 -11.84 -21.73 -15.79
C ILE A 220 -11.93 -20.72 -14.61
N ASN A 221 -11.25 -20.96 -13.48
CA ASN A 221 -11.17 -20.03 -12.35
C ASN A 221 -9.75 -20.03 -11.76
N ASN A 222 -8.83 -19.28 -12.38
CA ASN A 222 -7.43 -19.20 -11.96
C ASN A 222 -7.14 -18.13 -10.89
N ASN A 223 -8.14 -17.45 -10.34
CA ASN A 223 -7.92 -16.33 -9.43
C ASN A 223 -7.15 -16.77 -8.16
N LEU A 224 -6.26 -15.90 -7.70
CA LEU A 224 -5.56 -16.07 -6.45
C LEU A 224 -6.55 -15.96 -5.28
N ASP A 225 -6.31 -16.73 -4.22
CA ASP A 225 -6.94 -16.48 -2.92
C ASP A 225 -6.65 -15.01 -2.52
N PRO A 226 -7.63 -14.23 -2.04
CA PRO A 226 -7.42 -12.82 -1.74
C PRO A 226 -6.27 -12.55 -0.75
N LEU A 227 -6.10 -13.41 0.27
CA LEU A 227 -4.99 -13.26 1.22
C LEU A 227 -3.65 -13.66 0.59
N LEU A 228 -3.63 -14.63 -0.33
CA LEU A 228 -2.45 -14.94 -1.15
C LEU A 228 -2.09 -13.77 -2.07
N ALA A 229 -3.08 -13.14 -2.71
CA ALA A 229 -2.88 -11.96 -3.54
C ALA A 229 -2.33 -10.78 -2.73
N LEU A 230 -2.86 -10.54 -1.53
CA LEU A 230 -2.33 -9.55 -0.60
C LEU A 230 -0.89 -9.85 -0.20
N ALA A 231 -0.58 -11.10 0.15
CA ALA A 231 0.78 -11.52 0.47
C ALA A 231 1.73 -11.28 -0.70
N HIS A 232 1.34 -11.71 -1.90
CA HIS A 232 2.12 -11.50 -3.12
C HIS A 232 2.33 -10.01 -3.41
N PHE A 233 1.30 -9.19 -3.26
CA PHE A 233 1.37 -7.74 -3.44
C PHE A 233 2.40 -7.08 -2.51
N VAL A 234 2.35 -7.37 -1.21
CA VAL A 234 3.28 -6.77 -0.24
C VAL A 234 4.70 -7.36 -0.30
N ILE A 235 4.85 -8.64 -0.62
CA ILE A 235 6.15 -9.31 -0.71
C ILE A 235 6.91 -8.88 -1.98
N SER A 236 6.23 -8.80 -3.13
CA SER A 236 6.85 -8.44 -4.40
C SER A 236 7.30 -6.98 -4.43
N ALA A 237 6.70 -6.13 -3.59
CA ALA A 237 7.06 -4.72 -3.40
C ALA A 237 7.17 -3.91 -4.71
N GLN A 238 6.36 -4.30 -5.72
CA GLN A 238 6.41 -3.69 -7.04
C GLN A 238 5.69 -2.33 -7.02
N PRO A 239 6.29 -1.28 -7.62
CA PRO A 239 5.67 0.04 -7.66
C PRO A 239 4.50 0.13 -8.64
N SER A 240 4.44 -0.75 -9.63
CA SER A 240 3.42 -0.73 -10.69
C SER A 240 2.94 -2.14 -10.97
N ILE A 241 1.66 -2.25 -11.33
CA ILE A 241 1.01 -3.53 -11.64
C ILE A 241 1.70 -4.24 -12.81
N ILE A 242 2.31 -3.50 -13.74
CA ILE A 242 3.05 -4.07 -14.88
C ILE A 242 4.24 -4.92 -14.42
N GLY A 243 4.87 -4.56 -13.29
CA GLY A 243 5.97 -5.34 -12.71
C GLY A 243 5.52 -6.56 -11.93
N MET A 244 4.21 -6.77 -11.76
CA MET A 244 3.64 -7.82 -10.92
C MET A 244 3.35 -9.08 -11.76
N THR A 245 3.78 -10.24 -11.29
CA THR A 245 3.27 -11.52 -11.82
C THR A 245 1.78 -11.62 -11.47
N ARG A 246 0.94 -12.19 -12.34
CA ARG A 246 -0.52 -12.22 -12.13
C ARG A 246 -1.13 -10.80 -12.06
N TRP A 247 -0.62 -9.87 -12.87
CA TRP A 247 -1.14 -8.50 -12.98
C TRP A 247 -2.60 -8.44 -13.45
N ASP A 248 -3.08 -9.51 -14.09
CA ASP A 248 -4.44 -9.76 -14.55
C ASP A 248 -5.38 -10.28 -13.44
N ASP A 249 -4.86 -10.64 -12.27
CA ASP A 249 -5.67 -11.16 -11.18
C ASP A 249 -6.58 -10.06 -10.57
N PRO A 250 -7.90 -10.31 -10.42
CA PRO A 250 -8.83 -9.32 -9.89
C PRO A 250 -8.47 -8.78 -8.50
N SER A 251 -7.89 -9.61 -7.63
CA SER A 251 -7.47 -9.18 -6.30
C SER A 251 -6.24 -8.29 -6.38
N ILE A 252 -5.26 -8.61 -7.24
CA ILE A 252 -4.09 -7.77 -7.49
C ILE A 252 -4.50 -6.41 -8.07
N ILE A 253 -5.40 -6.39 -9.06
CA ILE A 253 -5.93 -5.14 -9.64
C ILE A 253 -6.60 -4.29 -8.54
N ARG A 254 -7.42 -4.91 -7.70
CA ARG A 254 -8.10 -4.22 -6.58
C ARG A 254 -7.12 -3.65 -5.56
N LEU A 255 -6.05 -4.38 -5.26
CA LEU A 255 -4.99 -3.92 -4.35
C LEU A 255 -4.25 -2.70 -4.91
N TYR A 256 -3.93 -2.68 -6.21
CA TYR A 256 -3.31 -1.51 -6.84
C TYR A 256 -4.26 -0.30 -6.91
N LYS A 257 -5.56 -0.51 -7.18
CA LYS A 257 -6.56 0.57 -7.11
C LYS A 257 -6.64 1.18 -5.71
N LEU A 258 -6.66 0.32 -4.68
CA LEU A 258 -6.65 0.79 -3.29
C LEU A 258 -5.35 1.54 -2.98
N ALA A 259 -4.21 0.98 -3.36
CA ALA A 259 -2.89 1.58 -3.17
C ALA A 259 -2.79 2.97 -3.83
N MET A 260 -3.35 3.12 -5.02
CA MET A 260 -3.45 4.40 -5.73
C MET A 260 -4.31 5.41 -4.98
N HIS A 261 -5.42 4.98 -4.38
CA HIS A 261 -6.32 5.85 -3.62
C HIS A 261 -5.70 6.32 -2.28
N ILE A 262 -5.00 5.44 -1.57
CA ILE A 262 -4.39 5.75 -0.27
C ILE A 262 -3.03 6.45 -0.41
N SER A 263 -2.35 6.31 -1.55
CA SER A 263 -1.10 7.01 -1.80
C SER A 263 -1.40 8.50 -1.90
N PRO A 264 -0.72 9.37 -1.13
CA PRO A 264 -0.76 10.81 -1.29
C PRO A 264 -0.53 11.15 -2.76
N SER A 265 -1.58 11.70 -3.38
CA SER A 265 -1.51 12.04 -4.78
C SER A 265 -0.60 13.25 -4.97
N ASP A 266 0.66 13.01 -5.31
CA ASP A 266 1.52 14.07 -5.81
C ASP A 266 1.20 14.32 -7.29
N HIS A 267 -0.10 14.56 -7.58
CA HIS A 267 -0.66 14.75 -8.92
C HIS A 267 0.09 15.83 -9.70
N LYS A 268 0.69 16.81 -8.99
CA LYS A 268 1.54 17.83 -9.63
C LYS A 268 2.84 17.25 -10.19
N SER A 269 3.53 16.36 -9.49
CA SER A 269 4.80 15.81 -9.97
C SER A 269 4.59 14.82 -11.13
N GLU A 270 3.51 14.03 -11.09
CA GLU A 270 3.18 13.03 -12.09
C GLU A 270 2.59 13.66 -13.35
N ASN A 271 1.68 14.65 -13.21
CA ASN A 271 1.21 15.43 -14.36
C ASN A 271 2.36 16.16 -15.06
N ASN A 272 3.34 16.69 -14.32
CA ASN A 272 4.51 17.32 -14.94
C ASN A 272 5.35 16.33 -15.75
N ARG A 273 5.47 15.07 -15.31
CA ARG A 273 6.17 14.01 -16.06
C ARG A 273 5.41 13.57 -17.29
N ILE A 274 4.08 13.41 -17.18
CA ILE A 274 3.21 13.04 -18.30
C ILE A 274 3.18 14.17 -19.35
N THR A 275 3.04 15.42 -18.93
CA THR A 275 3.12 16.59 -19.83
C THR A 275 4.47 16.63 -20.54
N ALA A 276 5.56 16.43 -19.81
CA ALA A 276 6.87 16.38 -20.43
C ALA A 276 7.01 15.19 -21.41
N LEU A 277 6.48 14.01 -21.10
CA LEU A 277 6.46 12.85 -22.01
C LEU A 277 5.68 13.14 -23.30
N ARG A 278 4.53 13.83 -23.19
CA ARG A 278 3.76 14.26 -24.36
C ARG A 278 4.53 15.27 -25.20
N GLU A 279 5.09 16.31 -24.59
CA GLU A 279 5.93 17.29 -25.30
C GLU A 279 7.12 16.63 -26.00
N MET A 280 7.70 15.58 -25.38
CA MET A 280 8.79 14.82 -25.98
C MET A 280 8.34 14.03 -27.20
N ALA A 281 7.19 13.35 -27.11
CA ALA A 281 6.61 12.61 -28.21
C ALA A 281 6.24 13.54 -29.37
N ASP A 282 5.54 14.64 -29.11
CA ASP A 282 5.12 15.64 -30.11
C ASP A 282 6.34 16.26 -30.81
N THR A 283 7.41 16.54 -30.07
CA THR A 283 8.64 17.10 -30.64
C THR A 283 9.36 16.09 -31.52
N ALA A 284 9.43 14.82 -31.09
CA ALA A 284 10.03 13.75 -31.87
C ALA A 284 9.25 13.49 -33.17
N GLU A 285 7.92 13.43 -33.08
CA GLU A 285 7.01 13.27 -34.21
C GLU A 285 7.24 14.38 -35.25
N LYS A 286 7.18 15.66 -34.84
CA LYS A 286 7.44 16.81 -35.74
C LYS A 286 8.81 16.77 -36.41
N GLN A 287 9.85 16.26 -35.73
CA GLN A 287 11.18 16.13 -36.33
C GLN A 287 11.25 14.99 -37.36
N PHE A 288 10.56 13.87 -37.08
CA PHE A 288 10.45 12.78 -38.05
C PHE A 288 9.62 13.18 -39.28
N GLU A 289 8.51 13.90 -39.09
CA GLU A 289 7.70 14.44 -40.19
C GLU A 289 8.52 15.39 -41.08
N LYS A 290 9.25 16.33 -40.48
CA LYS A 290 10.13 17.25 -41.21
C LYS A 290 11.22 16.52 -41.99
N THR A 291 11.81 15.49 -41.37
CA THR A 291 12.84 14.67 -42.01
C THR A 291 12.24 13.91 -43.20
N ALA A 292 11.09 13.26 -43.03
CA ALA A 292 10.40 12.50 -44.07
C ALA A 292 9.93 13.39 -45.23
N LEU A 293 9.43 14.60 -44.94
CA LEU A 293 8.95 15.52 -45.96
C LEU A 293 10.06 16.04 -46.88
N ASN A 294 11.27 16.22 -46.36
CA ASN A 294 12.38 16.80 -47.11
C ASN A 294 13.32 15.74 -47.72
N ILE A 295 13.15 14.45 -47.40
CA ILE A 295 14.19 13.44 -47.73
C ILE A 295 14.36 13.20 -49.23
N MET A 296 13.29 13.41 -49.99
CA MET A 296 13.28 13.26 -51.46
C MET A 296 13.53 14.58 -52.19
N THR A 297 13.30 15.72 -51.55
CA THR A 297 13.28 17.05 -52.18
C THR A 297 14.49 17.91 -51.80
N ASP A 298 14.98 17.79 -50.57
CA ASP A 298 16.17 18.46 -50.05
C ASP A 298 16.86 17.59 -48.98
N PRO A 299 17.70 16.63 -49.43
CA PRO A 299 18.36 15.68 -48.54
C PRO A 299 19.28 16.35 -47.50
N HIS A 300 19.86 17.51 -47.84
CA HIS A 300 20.70 18.27 -46.91
C HIS A 300 19.87 18.83 -45.75
N LYS A 301 18.67 19.33 -46.04
CA LYS A 301 17.75 19.83 -45.02
C LYS A 301 17.15 18.71 -44.17
N SER A 302 16.88 17.54 -44.75
CA SER A 302 16.53 16.35 -43.97
C SER A 302 17.63 15.90 -43.02
N LEU A 303 18.89 15.92 -43.48
CA LEU A 303 20.03 15.61 -42.63
C LEU A 303 20.11 16.60 -41.46
N GLN A 304 19.90 17.90 -41.70
CA GLN A 304 19.87 18.91 -40.63
C GLN A 304 18.75 18.66 -39.62
N TYR A 305 17.54 18.28 -40.05
CA TYR A 305 16.45 17.94 -39.13
C TYR A 305 16.76 16.69 -38.30
N ALA A 306 17.35 15.67 -38.91
CA ALA A 306 17.78 14.47 -38.21
C ALA A 306 18.86 14.80 -37.16
N GLU A 307 19.88 15.59 -37.51
CA GLU A 307 20.94 16.02 -36.60
C GLU A 307 20.40 16.90 -35.45
N ALA A 308 19.47 17.81 -35.74
CA ALA A 308 18.79 18.62 -34.75
C ALA A 308 17.98 17.76 -33.76
N GLY A 309 17.26 16.75 -34.27
CA GLY A 309 16.54 15.77 -33.45
C GLY A 309 17.47 14.98 -32.53
N VAL A 310 18.61 14.51 -33.05
CA VAL A 310 19.64 13.81 -32.26
C VAL A 310 20.24 14.71 -31.17
N SER A 311 20.54 15.97 -31.51
CA SER A 311 21.11 16.95 -30.56
C SER A 311 20.12 17.25 -29.43
N TRP A 312 18.85 17.48 -29.77
CA TRP A 312 17.77 17.68 -28.80
C TRP A 312 17.60 16.45 -27.88
N ALA A 313 17.55 15.24 -28.44
CA ALA A 313 17.42 14.01 -27.66
C ALA A 313 18.59 13.80 -26.69
N LYS A 314 19.83 14.11 -27.12
CA LYS A 314 21.03 14.07 -26.25
C LYS A 314 20.95 15.09 -25.12
N SER A 315 20.53 16.32 -25.41
CA SER A 315 20.36 17.38 -24.40
C SER A 315 19.32 16.99 -23.35
N LEU A 316 18.21 16.43 -23.83
CA LEU A 316 17.11 15.98 -22.99
C LEU A 316 17.46 14.79 -22.11
N LYS A 317 18.16 13.80 -22.66
CA LYS A 317 18.73 12.69 -21.89
C LYS A 317 19.61 13.20 -20.75
N ARG A 318 20.54 14.12 -21.04
CA ARG A 318 21.39 14.74 -20.00
C ARG A 318 20.58 15.48 -18.94
N LYS A 319 19.50 16.17 -19.32
CA LYS A 319 18.61 16.86 -18.37
C LYS A 319 17.97 15.87 -17.40
N TYR A 320 17.41 14.77 -17.90
CA TYR A 320 16.76 13.78 -17.06
C TYR A 320 17.74 12.91 -16.27
N ASP A 321 18.92 12.61 -16.81
CA ASP A 321 20.00 11.94 -16.06
C ASP A 321 20.44 12.78 -14.85
N ARG A 322 20.50 14.11 -15.00
CA ARG A 322 20.78 15.05 -13.89
C ARG A 322 19.67 15.08 -12.86
N ILE A 323 18.40 15.08 -13.30
CA ILE A 323 17.26 15.03 -12.38
C ILE A 323 17.28 13.70 -11.61
N ALA A 324 17.48 12.57 -12.31
CA ALA A 324 17.55 11.25 -11.70
C ALA A 324 18.71 11.15 -10.68
N SER A 325 19.86 11.75 -11.01
CA SER A 325 21.03 11.80 -10.12
C SER A 325 20.81 12.74 -8.93
N ALA A 326 20.10 13.86 -9.11
CA ALA A 326 19.74 14.77 -8.01
C ALA A 326 18.73 14.13 -7.05
N THR A 327 17.72 13.42 -7.56
CA THR A 327 16.76 12.68 -6.72
C THR A 327 17.40 11.51 -5.95
N ALA A 328 18.56 11.03 -6.38
CA ALA A 328 19.33 10.01 -5.65
C ALA A 328 20.30 10.62 -4.61
N ALA A 329 20.55 11.92 -4.67
CA ALA A 329 21.44 12.65 -3.76
C ALA A 329 20.70 13.45 -2.67
N ASP A 330 19.39 13.70 -2.83
CA ASP A 330 18.53 14.42 -1.87
C ASP A 330 18.25 13.66 -0.54
N ASP A 331 18.94 12.54 -0.26
CA ASP A 331 19.05 11.97 1.09
C ASP A 331 20.13 12.68 1.94
N ASP A 332 20.88 13.65 1.39
CA ASP A 332 21.87 14.46 2.11
C ASP A 332 21.91 15.92 1.59
N ASP A 333 21.22 16.81 2.30
CA ASP A 333 21.28 18.28 2.32
C ASP A 333 21.25 19.13 1.01
N GLY A 334 20.19 19.95 0.89
CA GLY A 334 20.34 21.41 0.71
C GLY A 334 20.27 22.04 -0.70
N GLU A 335 19.08 22.58 -1.02
CA GLU A 335 18.77 23.72 -1.93
C GLU A 335 19.59 23.90 -3.23
N ARG A 336 18.93 23.75 -4.40
CA ARG A 336 19.14 24.66 -5.56
C ARG A 336 17.90 24.77 -6.46
N LYS A 337 17.31 25.98 -6.51
CA LYS A 337 16.24 26.41 -7.43
C LYS A 337 16.75 26.34 -8.89
N GLY A 338 16.19 25.44 -9.70
CA GLY A 338 16.33 25.47 -11.17
C GLY A 338 15.32 26.44 -11.78
N SER A 339 15.75 27.67 -12.05
CA SER A 339 15.00 28.65 -12.84
C SER A 339 14.83 28.16 -14.27
N ILE A 340 13.58 28.10 -14.75
CA ILE A 340 13.23 27.79 -16.14
C ILE A 340 13.15 29.11 -16.90
N THR A 341 14.07 29.35 -17.83
CA THR A 341 13.82 30.27 -18.95
C THR A 341 13.41 29.43 -20.16
N PRO A 342 12.24 29.68 -20.77
CA PRO A 342 11.92 29.15 -22.09
C PRO A 342 12.92 29.72 -23.10
N MET A 343 13.41 28.88 -24.00
CA MET A 343 14.26 29.28 -25.11
C MET A 343 13.44 30.18 -26.05
N SER A 344 13.93 31.39 -26.34
CA SER A 344 13.26 32.32 -27.27
C SER A 344 13.38 31.84 -28.72
N GLU A 345 12.27 31.92 -29.46
CA GLU A 345 12.27 31.81 -30.93
C GLU A 345 12.99 33.02 -31.57
N PRO A 346 13.64 32.85 -32.74
CA PRO A 346 14.18 33.99 -33.48
C PRO A 346 13.06 34.87 -34.05
N SER A 347 13.23 36.19 -33.89
CA SER A 347 12.25 37.25 -34.16
C SER A 347 11.66 37.29 -35.57
N SER A 348 10.35 37.54 -35.62
CA SER A 348 9.69 38.28 -36.71
C SER A 348 8.62 39.25 -36.16
N VAL A 349 8.92 40.55 -36.28
CA VAL A 349 8.05 41.74 -36.53
C VAL A 349 6.63 41.81 -35.88
N VAL A 350 6.52 42.63 -34.80
CA VAL A 350 5.58 43.78 -34.50
C VAL A 350 4.23 43.82 -35.25
N GLU A 351 3.00 44.04 -34.74
CA GLU A 351 2.29 44.46 -33.48
C GLU A 351 0.74 44.38 -33.81
N PRO A 352 -0.26 44.90 -33.03
CA PRO A 352 -0.53 44.89 -31.58
C PRO A 352 -2.02 44.56 -31.19
N ASP A 353 -2.22 44.42 -29.87
CA ASP A 353 -3.40 44.73 -29.02
C ASP A 353 -4.73 43.94 -29.10
N LYS A 354 -5.11 43.35 -27.95
CA LYS A 354 -6.23 43.87 -27.10
C LYS A 354 -6.33 43.21 -25.71
N VAL A 355 -6.86 44.02 -24.79
CA VAL A 355 -6.88 43.95 -23.31
C VAL A 355 -8.28 43.57 -22.78
N TYR A 356 -8.33 43.20 -21.48
CA TYR A 356 -9.47 43.05 -20.52
C TYR A 356 -10.11 41.65 -20.44
N GLY A 357 -10.48 41.08 -19.29
CA GLY A 357 -10.50 41.52 -17.89
C GLY A 357 -11.41 40.58 -17.04
N SER A 358 -11.00 40.33 -15.79
CA SER A 358 -11.59 39.69 -14.59
C SER A 358 -13.06 39.21 -14.47
N SER A 359 -13.24 38.10 -13.72
CA SER A 359 -13.94 38.00 -12.39
C SER A 359 -15.05 36.92 -12.21
N ALA A 360 -14.76 35.99 -11.29
CA ALA A 360 -15.54 35.38 -10.19
C ALA A 360 -17.03 34.95 -10.30
N ALA A 361 -17.31 33.72 -9.85
CA ALA A 361 -18.42 33.40 -8.93
C ALA A 361 -18.14 32.09 -8.16
N ALA A 362 -18.54 32.07 -6.89
CA ALA A 362 -18.19 31.08 -5.87
C ALA A 362 -19.13 29.87 -5.82
N THR A 363 -18.58 28.69 -5.51
CA THR A 363 -19.35 27.55 -5.00
C THR A 363 -18.53 26.83 -3.93
N THR A 364 -19.15 26.67 -2.76
CA THR A 364 -18.66 26.03 -1.54
C THR A 364 -18.25 24.57 -1.77
N THR A 365 -16.96 24.25 -1.77
CA THR A 365 -16.41 22.92 -1.42
C THR A 365 -14.89 22.94 -1.36
N MET A 366 -14.31 22.23 -0.38
CA MET A 366 -12.88 22.10 -0.06
C MET A 366 -12.22 23.43 0.32
N ALA A 367 -11.90 23.63 1.60
CA ALA A 367 -11.13 24.80 2.02
C ALA A 367 -9.84 24.87 1.19
N ASP A 368 -9.70 25.92 0.39
CA ASP A 368 -8.51 26.20 -0.41
C ASP A 368 -7.27 26.06 0.49
N PRO A 369 -6.27 25.22 0.11
CA PRO A 369 -5.03 25.07 0.86
C PRO A 369 -4.39 26.42 1.24
N ASN A 370 -4.55 27.46 0.42
CA ASN A 370 -4.04 28.79 0.72
C ASN A 370 -4.80 29.46 1.88
N THR A 371 -6.11 29.24 2.01
CA THR A 371 -6.92 29.76 3.12
C THR A 371 -6.54 29.14 4.46
N LEU A 372 -6.24 27.83 4.46
CA LEU A 372 -5.75 27.16 5.67
C LEU A 372 -4.37 27.69 6.09
N ILE A 373 -3.46 27.89 5.13
CA ILE A 373 -2.14 28.45 5.40
C ILE A 373 -2.26 29.87 5.97
N GLU A 374 -3.13 30.70 5.41
CA GLU A 374 -3.35 32.06 5.90
C GLU A 374 -3.90 32.07 7.34
N ALA A 375 -4.88 31.21 7.64
CA ALA A 375 -5.41 31.04 9.00
C ALA A 375 -4.31 30.62 10.00
N ILE A 376 -3.41 29.72 9.60
CA ILE A 376 -2.27 29.28 10.40
C ILE A 376 -1.30 30.43 10.65
N MET A 377 -0.92 31.17 9.61
CA MET A 377 -0.01 32.32 9.72
C MET A 377 -0.57 33.38 10.67
N ASN A 378 -1.87 33.69 10.54
CA ASN A 378 -2.56 34.65 11.40
C ASN A 378 -2.63 34.19 12.86
N HIS A 379 -2.91 32.90 13.11
CA HIS A 379 -2.91 32.33 14.46
C HIS A 379 -1.52 32.39 15.10
N VAL A 380 -0.48 31.99 14.38
CA VAL A 380 0.91 32.02 14.89
C VAL A 380 1.35 33.44 15.23
N HIS A 381 1.02 34.44 14.40
CA HIS A 381 1.33 35.84 14.70
C HIS A 381 0.59 36.37 15.94
N LYS A 382 -0.70 36.03 16.10
CA LYS A 382 -1.46 36.38 17.31
C LYS A 382 -0.88 35.72 18.56
N TYR A 383 -0.49 34.44 18.45
CA TYR A 383 0.12 33.70 19.55
C TYR A 383 1.45 34.33 19.97
N MET A 384 2.33 34.65 19.00
CA MET A 384 3.60 35.35 19.24
C MET A 384 3.41 36.72 19.89
N ALA A 385 2.37 37.47 19.51
CA ALA A 385 2.08 38.78 20.11
C ALA A 385 1.54 38.67 21.55
N SER A 386 0.85 37.57 21.88
CA SER A 386 0.21 37.37 23.19
C SER A 386 1.12 36.79 24.28
N LYS A 387 2.30 36.27 23.91
CA LYS A 387 3.22 35.60 24.83
C LYS A 387 4.58 36.29 24.83
N SER A 388 5.06 36.70 26.01
CA SER A 388 6.43 37.16 26.19
C SER A 388 7.39 35.98 26.33
N GLY A 389 8.41 35.87 25.47
CA GLY A 389 9.46 34.86 25.59
C GLY A 389 9.70 34.06 24.31
N ARG A 390 10.43 32.95 24.43
CA ARG A 390 10.68 32.04 23.31
C ARG A 390 9.40 31.30 22.93
N MET A 391 9.18 31.15 21.63
CA MET A 391 8.01 30.48 21.06
C MET A 391 7.90 29.01 21.50
N ASP A 392 6.83 28.66 22.23
CA ASP A 392 6.46 27.27 22.48
C ASP A 392 5.58 26.73 21.34
N TRP A 393 6.20 25.97 20.45
CA TRP A 393 5.52 25.39 19.29
C TRP A 393 4.54 24.28 19.66
N ARG A 394 4.72 23.59 20.80
CA ARG A 394 3.80 22.54 21.22
C ARG A 394 2.49 23.15 21.68
N ASP A 395 2.56 24.21 22.48
CA ASP A 395 1.36 24.90 22.98
C ASP A 395 0.66 25.69 21.87
N CYS A 396 1.42 26.38 21.02
CA CYS A 396 0.86 27.06 19.85
C CYS A 396 0.09 26.09 18.92
N TYR A 397 0.62 24.88 18.72
CA TYR A 397 0.00 23.85 17.89
C TYR A 397 -1.26 23.27 18.53
N LYS A 398 -1.24 22.96 19.84
CA LYS A 398 -2.43 22.51 20.58
C LYS A 398 -3.56 23.54 20.48
N GLU A 399 -3.24 24.82 20.63
CA GLU A 399 -4.22 25.89 20.48
C GLU A 399 -4.76 26.00 19.05
N ALA A 400 -3.89 25.81 18.04
CA ALA A 400 -4.27 25.84 16.64
C ALA A 400 -5.28 24.73 16.29
N ILE A 401 -5.09 23.50 16.78
CA ILE A 401 -6.04 22.39 16.58
C ILE A 401 -7.43 22.77 17.08
N SER A 402 -7.53 23.48 18.21
CA SER A 402 -8.82 23.89 18.78
C SER A 402 -9.51 25.05 18.05
N LYS A 403 -8.75 25.86 17.29
CA LYS A 403 -9.24 27.14 16.72
C LYS A 403 -9.34 27.16 15.20
N ILE A 404 -8.60 26.30 14.51
CA ILE A 404 -8.53 26.28 13.05
C ILE A 404 -9.00 24.90 12.56
N PRO A 405 -10.08 24.84 11.76
CA PRO A 405 -10.57 23.59 11.20
C PRO A 405 -9.50 22.85 10.37
N ASN A 406 -9.45 21.52 10.50
CA ASN A 406 -8.59 20.61 9.74
C ASN A 406 -7.08 20.71 10.00
N VAL A 407 -6.61 21.45 11.00
CA VAL A 407 -5.16 21.52 11.32
C VAL A 407 -4.59 20.14 11.69
N ASP A 408 -5.35 19.35 12.44
CA ASP A 408 -5.02 17.98 12.84
C ASP A 408 -4.96 16.98 11.66
N ARG A 409 -5.69 17.27 10.58
CA ARG A 409 -5.65 16.47 9.35
C ARG A 409 -4.41 16.75 8.49
N HIS A 410 -3.90 17.98 8.54
CA HIS A 410 -2.77 18.41 7.71
C HIS A 410 -1.41 18.34 8.41
N TYR A 411 -1.40 18.36 9.74
CA TYR A 411 -0.16 18.32 10.53
C TYR A 411 -0.28 17.25 11.60
N THR A 412 0.74 16.40 11.67
CA THR A 412 0.78 15.29 12.65
C THR A 412 1.34 15.72 14.00
N ASN A 413 2.13 16.80 14.06
CA ASN A 413 2.76 17.27 15.28
C ASN A 413 3.22 18.74 15.19
N ALA A 414 3.65 19.28 16.33
CA ALA A 414 4.14 20.66 16.44
C ALA A 414 5.35 20.95 15.55
N SER A 415 6.18 19.95 15.22
CA SER A 415 7.36 20.13 14.36
C SER A 415 6.96 20.34 12.90
N SER A 416 5.99 19.58 12.37
CA SER A 416 5.47 19.78 11.02
C SER A 416 4.71 21.10 10.88
N PHE A 417 3.93 21.48 11.91
CA PHE A 417 3.28 22.78 11.99
C PHE A 417 4.29 23.94 11.96
N LYS A 418 5.36 23.84 12.76
CA LYS A 418 6.47 24.82 12.80
C LYS A 418 7.16 24.95 11.44
N ALA A 419 7.52 23.83 10.81
CA ALA A 419 8.21 23.83 9.52
C ALA A 419 7.40 24.56 8.44
N THR A 420 6.08 24.35 8.41
CA THR A 420 5.20 25.02 7.45
C THR A 420 5.08 26.52 7.67
N TYR A 421 5.00 26.98 8.93
CA TYR A 421 5.04 28.41 9.22
C TYR A 421 6.31 29.07 8.67
N TYR A 422 7.48 28.51 8.94
CA TYR A 422 8.74 29.10 8.47
C TYR A 422 8.90 29.06 6.95
N LYS A 423 8.43 28.00 6.30
CA LYS A 423 8.41 27.87 4.84
C LYS A 423 7.60 29.01 4.20
N ASN A 424 6.38 29.25 4.69
CA ASN A 424 5.50 30.29 4.15
C ASN A 424 5.93 31.71 4.55
N LYS A 425 6.52 31.89 5.75
CA LYS A 425 7.11 33.18 6.15
C LYS A 425 8.25 33.63 5.24
N LYS A 426 9.07 32.69 4.73
CA LYS A 426 10.14 32.99 3.76
C LYS A 426 9.57 33.46 2.42
N GLN A 427 8.44 32.87 2.01
CA GLN A 427 7.75 33.21 0.75
C GLN A 427 7.01 34.56 0.79
N GLN A 428 6.58 35.04 1.95
CA GLN A 428 5.98 36.38 2.10
C GLN A 428 7.02 37.53 2.14
N LYS A 429 8.32 37.22 2.16
CA LYS A 429 9.42 38.20 2.15
C LYS A 429 10.11 38.35 0.80
N GLU A 430 9.81 37.48 -0.16
CA GLU A 430 10.14 37.62 -1.59
C GLU A 430 8.96 38.32 -2.27
#